data_AF-A0A2A2RUQ9-F1
#
_entry.id   AF-A0A2A2RUQ9-F1
#
_cell.length_a   1.000
_cell.length_b   1.000
_cell.length_c   1.000
_cell.angle_alpha   90.00
_cell.angle_beta   90.00
_cell.angle_gamma   90.00
#
_symmetry.space_group_name_H-M   'P 1'
#
loop_
_entity.id
_entity.type
_entity.pdbx_description
1 polymer ?
#
loop_
_entity_poly.entity_id
_entity_poly.type
_entity_poly.pdbx_seq_one_letter_code
_entity_poly.pdbx_strand_id
1 'polypeptide(L)'
;MTKETQIANGERVAGHDRQELSSFILRHLAGLAALTLLVACATPQTPAERTAAAKALFDRTVKEFHLPSAEAKSPERERLQAEAERGYTQVLREFRDQPVWGAQAQRSLGNLRAAQGRVDEAVKLFAVVERKFPAQEWEILQSWKSAADLLWEAKRPVEAKVYYQKIVTRFDQPEATALVKTIVRGSKARLREE
;
A
#
# COMPACT_ATOMS: atom_id res chain seq x y z
N MET A 1 -54.91 -24.70 82.82
CA MET A 1 -53.94 -24.39 83.88
C MET A 1 -52.89 -25.49 83.90
N THR A 2 -51.82 -25.33 83.12
CA THR A 2 -50.70 -26.27 83.01
C THR A 2 -49.52 -25.69 83.77
N LYS A 3 -49.02 -26.45 84.74
CA LYS A 3 -47.85 -26.12 85.57
C LYS A 3 -46.57 -26.68 84.96
N GLU A 4 -45.52 -25.86 85.08
CA GLU A 4 -44.12 -26.14 85.44
C GLU A 4 -43.44 -27.42 84.90
N THR A 5 -42.46 -27.28 84.01
CA THR A 5 -41.02 -27.07 84.26
C THR A 5 -40.28 -28.35 84.68
N GLN A 6 -39.40 -28.84 83.82
CA GLN A 6 -38.16 -29.48 84.26
C GLN A 6 -37.01 -29.24 83.27
N ILE A 7 -35.87 -28.92 83.88
CA ILE A 7 -34.60 -28.44 83.33
C ILE A 7 -33.69 -29.65 83.06
N ALA A 8 -32.88 -29.59 82.00
CA ALA A 8 -31.61 -30.31 81.94
C ALA A 8 -30.54 -29.49 81.22
N ASN A 9 -29.43 -29.30 81.93
CA ASN A 9 -28.17 -28.67 81.54
C ASN A 9 -27.42 -29.49 80.47
N GLY A 10 -26.62 -28.81 79.65
CA GLY A 10 -25.67 -29.48 78.75
C GLY A 10 -24.74 -28.54 77.98
N GLU A 11 -23.72 -28.05 78.68
CA GLU A 11 -22.35 -27.76 78.20
C GLU A 11 -22.03 -26.59 77.22
N ARG A 12 -20.85 -26.02 77.52
CA ARG A 12 -20.15 -24.88 76.93
C ARG A 12 -19.61 -25.21 75.52
N VAL A 13 -19.34 -24.19 74.70
CA VAL A 13 -17.97 -23.82 74.25
C VAL A 13 -18.01 -22.45 73.55
N ALA A 14 -17.01 -21.63 73.87
CA ALA A 14 -16.74 -20.30 73.34
C ALA A 14 -16.00 -20.33 71.98
N GLY A 15 -16.14 -19.27 71.18
CA GLY A 15 -15.31 -18.97 70.01
C GLY A 15 -15.98 -17.92 69.10
N HIS A 16 -15.90 -16.62 69.42
CA HIS A 16 -14.91 -15.70 68.87
C HIS A 16 -14.70 -15.82 67.34
N ASP A 17 -15.59 -15.14 66.59
CA ASP A 17 -15.24 -13.91 65.88
C ASP A 17 -13.92 -13.94 65.09
N ARG A 18 -13.94 -14.51 63.87
CA ARG A 18 -12.83 -14.43 62.89
C ARG A 18 -13.14 -14.91 61.46
N GLN A 19 -14.38 -14.76 60.96
CA GLN A 19 -14.74 -15.28 59.62
C GLN A 19 -15.13 -14.25 58.54
N GLU A 20 -15.11 -12.94 58.83
CA GLU A 20 -15.61 -11.92 57.87
C GLU A 20 -14.52 -11.08 57.17
N LEU A 21 -13.22 -11.37 57.37
CA LEU A 21 -12.13 -10.56 56.79
C LEU A 21 -11.38 -11.22 55.61
N SER A 22 -11.64 -12.50 55.31
CA SER A 22 -10.94 -13.27 54.26
C SER A 22 -11.62 -13.22 52.88
N SER A 23 -12.85 -12.70 52.78
CA SER A 23 -13.64 -12.66 51.54
C SER A 23 -13.42 -11.39 50.69
N PHE A 24 -12.96 -10.29 51.29
CA PHE A 24 -12.88 -9.00 50.60
C PHE A 24 -11.54 -8.78 49.85
N ILE A 25 -10.44 -9.33 50.36
CA ILE A 25 -9.10 -9.15 49.78
C ILE A 25 -8.91 -10.03 48.52
N LEU A 26 -9.61 -11.17 48.43
CA LEU A 26 -9.49 -12.08 47.28
C LEU A 26 -10.29 -11.63 46.04
N ARG A 27 -11.29 -10.76 46.20
CA ARG A 27 -12.08 -10.22 45.07
C ARG A 27 -11.44 -9.00 44.38
N HIS A 28 -10.50 -8.33 45.04
CA HIS A 28 -9.81 -7.17 44.47
C HIS A 28 -8.52 -7.54 43.72
N LEU A 29 -8.02 -8.77 43.90
CA LEU A 29 -6.90 -9.31 43.12
C LEU A 29 -7.32 -9.95 41.79
N ALA A 30 -8.61 -10.27 41.60
CA ALA A 30 -9.14 -10.74 40.32
C ALA A 30 -9.54 -9.58 39.38
N GLY A 31 -9.79 -8.38 39.91
CA GLY A 31 -10.12 -7.19 39.11
C GLY A 31 -8.92 -6.46 38.50
N LEU A 32 -7.70 -6.75 38.96
CA LEU A 32 -6.46 -6.16 38.42
C LEU A 32 -5.79 -7.02 37.33
N ALA A 33 -6.32 -8.20 37.03
CA ALA A 33 -5.83 -9.07 35.95
C ALA A 33 -6.53 -8.82 34.59
N ALA A 34 -7.41 -7.82 34.51
CA ALA A 34 -8.20 -7.54 33.31
C ALA A 34 -7.78 -6.26 32.55
N LEU A 35 -6.64 -5.63 32.92
CA LEU A 35 -6.24 -4.34 32.36
C LEU A 35 -4.74 -4.25 31.97
N THR A 36 -4.18 -5.31 31.37
CA THR A 36 -2.76 -5.29 30.92
C THR A 36 -2.49 -6.02 29.60
N LEU A 37 -3.43 -6.07 28.64
CA LEU A 37 -3.14 -6.68 27.30
C LEU A 37 -3.74 -5.97 26.08
N LEU A 38 -4.06 -4.67 26.15
CA LEU A 38 -4.46 -3.88 24.97
C LEU A 38 -3.48 -2.76 24.63
N VAL A 39 -2.18 -3.08 24.66
CA VAL A 39 -1.19 -2.33 23.88
C VAL A 39 -0.52 -3.33 22.96
N ALA A 40 -1.24 -3.75 21.92
CA ALA A 40 -0.63 -4.27 20.72
C ALA A 40 0.08 -3.08 20.04
N CYS A 41 1.23 -2.67 20.58
CA CYS A 41 2.20 -1.91 19.82
C CYS A 41 2.56 -2.78 18.62
N ALA A 42 2.02 -2.44 17.44
CA ALA A 42 2.50 -3.00 16.20
C ALA A 42 4.03 -2.77 16.20
N THR A 43 4.81 -3.85 16.27
CA THR A 43 6.26 -3.74 16.23
C THR A 43 6.64 -2.98 14.96
N PRO A 44 7.51 -1.96 15.04
CA PRO A 44 7.96 -1.24 13.86
C PRO A 44 8.49 -2.24 12.83
N GLN A 45 7.88 -2.28 11.64
CA GLN A 45 8.34 -3.16 10.57
C GLN A 45 9.76 -2.77 10.16
N THR A 46 10.62 -3.77 9.99
CA THR A 46 11.97 -3.57 9.43
C THR A 46 11.89 -3.07 7.99
N PRO A 47 12.94 -2.39 7.47
CA PRO A 47 12.97 -1.96 6.07
C PRO A 47 12.75 -3.11 5.07
N ALA A 48 13.24 -4.31 5.37
CA ALA A 48 13.05 -5.50 4.54
C ALA A 48 11.58 -5.96 4.51
N GLU A 49 10.92 -6.00 5.67
CA GLU A 49 9.50 -6.34 5.76
C GLU A 49 8.63 -5.29 5.05
N ARG A 50 8.98 -4.01 5.16
CA ARG A 50 8.28 -2.94 4.44
C ARG A 50 8.47 -3.05 2.93
N THR A 51 9.66 -3.38 2.46
CA THR A 51 9.92 -3.68 1.04
C THR A 51 9.04 -4.84 0.56
N ALA A 52 8.99 -5.93 1.35
CA ALA A 52 8.20 -7.11 1.01
C ALA A 52 6.69 -6.81 0.99
N ALA A 53 6.21 -6.03 1.95
CA ALA A 53 4.81 -5.61 2.03
C ALA A 53 4.41 -4.68 0.85
N ALA A 54 5.26 -3.70 0.51
CA ALA A 54 5.06 -2.83 -0.64
C ALA A 54 4.99 -3.63 -1.95
N LYS A 55 5.92 -4.58 -2.12
CA LYS A 55 5.92 -5.51 -3.25
C LYS A 55 4.64 -6.33 -3.32
N ALA A 56 4.25 -6.96 -2.22
CA ALA A 56 3.07 -7.81 -2.16
C ALA A 56 1.80 -7.03 -2.50
N LEU A 57 1.65 -5.82 -1.98
CA LEU A 57 0.53 -4.94 -2.30
C LEU A 57 0.52 -4.55 -3.79
N PHE A 58 1.69 -4.16 -4.33
CA PHE A 58 1.81 -3.80 -5.75
C PHE A 58 1.47 -5.00 -6.66
N ASP A 59 2.07 -6.16 -6.42
CA ASP A 59 1.87 -7.38 -7.20
C ASP A 59 0.41 -7.83 -7.17
N ARG A 60 -0.21 -7.79 -5.99
CA ARG A 60 -1.64 -8.08 -5.82
C ARG A 60 -2.49 -7.11 -6.65
N THR A 61 -2.19 -5.81 -6.57
CA THR A 61 -2.91 -4.77 -7.32
C THR A 61 -2.84 -5.01 -8.83
N VAL A 62 -1.65 -5.38 -9.33
CA VAL A 62 -1.45 -5.73 -10.74
C VAL A 62 -2.27 -6.96 -11.12
N LYS A 63 -2.12 -8.05 -10.35
CA LYS A 63 -2.68 -9.37 -10.69
C LYS A 63 -4.20 -9.41 -10.57
N GLU A 64 -4.76 -8.84 -9.51
CA GLU A 64 -6.20 -8.95 -9.20
C GLU A 64 -7.03 -7.88 -9.92
N PHE A 65 -6.43 -6.73 -10.26
CA PHE A 65 -7.20 -5.56 -10.72
C PHE A 65 -6.70 -4.98 -12.03
N HIS A 66 -5.42 -4.58 -12.13
CA HIS A 66 -4.94 -3.87 -13.32
C HIS A 66 -4.95 -4.76 -14.56
N LEU A 67 -4.33 -5.94 -14.53
CA LEU A 67 -4.29 -6.83 -15.69
C LEU A 67 -5.70 -7.29 -16.10
N PRO A 68 -6.57 -7.78 -15.19
CA PRO A 68 -7.93 -8.16 -15.56
C PRO A 68 -8.75 -7.02 -16.16
N SER A 69 -8.49 -5.76 -15.78
CA SER A 69 -9.22 -4.62 -16.32
C SER A 69 -9.03 -4.42 -17.83
N ALA A 70 -7.91 -4.88 -18.40
CA ALA A 70 -7.64 -4.74 -19.84
C ALA A 70 -8.57 -5.62 -20.70
N GLU A 71 -9.01 -6.75 -20.15
CA GLU A 71 -9.86 -7.73 -20.83
C GLU A 71 -11.35 -7.57 -20.49
N ALA A 72 -11.64 -6.89 -19.39
CA ALA A 72 -13.01 -6.66 -18.93
C ALA A 72 -13.78 -5.65 -19.81
N LYS A 73 -15.10 -5.81 -19.85
CA LYS A 73 -16.03 -4.83 -20.44
C LYS A 73 -16.61 -3.94 -19.34
N SER A 74 -17.20 -2.81 -19.73
CA SER A 74 -17.98 -1.99 -18.79
C SER A 74 -19.22 -2.77 -18.30
N PRO A 75 -19.60 -2.70 -17.01
CA PRO A 75 -19.05 -1.85 -15.94
C PRO A 75 -17.88 -2.46 -15.16
N GLU A 76 -17.59 -3.75 -15.34
CA GLU A 76 -16.57 -4.47 -14.56
C GLU A 76 -15.16 -3.88 -14.75
N ARG A 77 -14.83 -3.45 -15.96
CA ARG A 77 -13.57 -2.74 -16.25
C ARG A 77 -13.39 -1.51 -15.35
N GLU A 78 -14.43 -0.70 -15.18
CA GLU A 78 -14.37 0.53 -14.38
C GLU A 78 -14.17 0.19 -12.90
N ARG A 79 -14.86 -0.85 -12.41
CA ARG A 79 -14.67 -1.36 -11.05
C ARG A 79 -13.23 -1.82 -10.81
N LEU A 80 -12.68 -2.64 -11.71
CA LEU A 80 -11.31 -3.15 -11.62
C LEU A 80 -10.27 -2.01 -11.71
N GLN A 81 -10.47 -1.04 -12.61
CA GLN A 81 -9.58 0.13 -12.69
C GLN A 81 -9.62 0.97 -11.41
N ALA A 82 -10.79 1.11 -10.78
CA ALA A 82 -10.93 1.83 -9.52
C ALA A 82 -10.23 1.09 -8.35
N GLU A 83 -10.27 -0.24 -8.31
CA GLU A 83 -9.50 -1.04 -7.34
C GLU A 83 -7.99 -0.93 -7.59
N ALA A 84 -7.57 -0.99 -8.85
CA ALA A 84 -6.16 -0.83 -9.21
C ALA A 84 -5.62 0.54 -8.79
N GLU A 85 -6.40 1.61 -9.03
CA GLU A 85 -6.06 2.96 -8.59
C GLU A 85 -5.93 3.06 -7.07
N ARG A 86 -6.86 2.45 -6.31
CA ARG A 86 -6.77 2.39 -4.85
C ARG A 86 -5.48 1.71 -4.40
N GLY A 87 -5.15 0.56 -4.97
CA GLY A 87 -3.94 -0.20 -4.63
C GLY A 87 -2.65 0.59 -4.88
N TYR A 88 -2.52 1.22 -6.06
CA TYR A 88 -1.33 2.04 -6.36
C TYR A 88 -1.25 3.29 -5.50
N THR A 89 -2.39 3.95 -5.22
CA THR A 89 -2.43 5.10 -4.30
C THR A 89 -2.04 4.68 -2.89
N GLN A 90 -2.43 3.48 -2.46
CA GLN A 90 -2.04 2.93 -1.16
C GLN A 90 -0.53 2.68 -1.10
N VAL A 91 0.08 2.11 -2.15
CA VAL A 91 1.55 1.95 -2.23
C VAL A 91 2.25 3.31 -2.02
N LEU A 92 1.81 4.33 -2.76
CA LEU A 92 2.38 5.69 -2.67
C LEU A 92 2.18 6.36 -1.31
N ARG A 93 1.10 6.04 -0.60
CA ARG A 93 0.76 6.64 0.68
C ARG A 93 1.48 5.98 1.84
N GLU A 94 1.47 4.65 1.89
CA GLU A 94 1.87 3.84 3.05
C GLU A 94 3.33 3.41 2.99
N PHE A 95 3.94 3.34 1.79
CA PHE A 95 5.30 2.90 1.58
C PHE A 95 6.16 3.99 0.93
N ARG A 96 6.08 5.22 1.45
CA ARG A 96 6.81 6.40 0.93
C ARG A 96 8.33 6.24 0.98
N ASP A 97 8.80 5.44 1.92
CA ASP A 97 10.19 5.02 2.13
C ASP A 97 10.67 3.96 1.14
N GLN A 98 9.78 3.46 0.26
CA GLN A 98 10.06 2.39 -0.70
C GLN A 98 10.02 2.94 -2.14
N PRO A 99 11.05 3.69 -2.58
CA PRO A 99 11.02 4.45 -3.83
C PRO A 99 10.89 3.57 -5.07
N VAL A 100 11.41 2.34 -5.06
CA VAL A 100 11.28 1.37 -6.16
C VAL A 100 9.81 1.04 -6.44
N TRP A 101 9.03 0.77 -5.39
CA TRP A 101 7.60 0.46 -5.52
C TRP A 101 6.76 1.71 -5.73
N GLY A 102 7.16 2.84 -5.14
CA GLY A 102 6.53 4.13 -5.37
C GLY A 102 6.62 4.56 -6.85
N ALA A 103 7.79 4.44 -7.47
CA ALA A 103 7.97 4.79 -8.89
C ALA A 103 7.11 3.92 -9.82
N GLN A 104 7.10 2.60 -9.59
CA GLN A 104 6.27 1.65 -10.35
C GLN A 104 4.77 1.91 -10.17
N ALA A 105 4.32 2.22 -8.95
CA ALA A 105 2.93 2.58 -8.67
C ALA A 105 2.53 3.89 -9.37
N GLN A 106 3.40 4.91 -9.31
CA GLN A 106 3.18 6.19 -9.98
C GLN A 106 3.06 6.04 -11.51
N ARG A 107 3.93 5.24 -12.13
CA ARG A 107 3.82 4.94 -13.57
C ARG A 107 2.55 4.15 -13.88
N SER A 108 2.20 3.17 -13.04
CA SER A 108 1.00 2.35 -13.23
C SER A 108 -0.29 3.17 -13.15
N LEU A 109 -0.36 4.19 -12.29
CA LEU A 109 -1.47 5.17 -12.32
C LEU A 109 -1.56 5.91 -13.65
N GLY A 110 -0.42 6.28 -14.24
CA GLY A 110 -0.37 6.85 -15.59
C GLY A 110 -0.94 5.90 -16.64
N ASN A 111 -0.58 4.62 -16.58
CA ASN A 111 -1.12 3.58 -17.47
C ASN A 111 -2.64 3.41 -17.32
N LEU A 112 -3.18 3.45 -16.09
CA LEU A 112 -4.62 3.39 -15.87
C LEU A 112 -5.34 4.58 -16.53
N ARG A 113 -4.80 5.80 -16.41
CA ARG A 113 -5.37 6.97 -17.11
C ARG A 113 -5.27 6.84 -18.63
N ALA A 114 -4.17 6.30 -19.15
CA ALA A 114 -4.02 6.04 -20.56
C ALA A 114 -5.08 5.04 -21.07
N ALA A 115 -5.30 3.94 -20.35
CA ALA A 115 -6.32 2.95 -20.66
C ALA A 115 -7.76 3.51 -20.59
N GLN A 116 -7.97 4.59 -19.84
CA GLN A 116 -9.23 5.34 -19.78
C GLN A 116 -9.36 6.40 -20.90
N GLY A 117 -8.37 6.50 -21.80
CA GLY A 117 -8.33 7.55 -22.83
C GLY A 117 -7.99 8.94 -22.29
N ARG A 118 -7.62 9.06 -21.01
CA ARG A 118 -7.32 10.34 -20.33
C ARG A 118 -5.86 10.72 -20.54
N VAL A 119 -5.52 11.04 -21.78
CA VAL A 119 -4.13 11.25 -22.26
C VAL A 119 -3.38 12.29 -21.43
N ASP A 120 -3.95 13.48 -21.23
CA ASP A 120 -3.26 14.56 -20.49
C ASP A 120 -2.98 14.20 -19.03
N GLU A 121 -3.90 13.48 -18.40
CA GLU A 121 -3.73 13.05 -17.02
C GLU A 121 -2.68 11.95 -16.90
N ALA A 122 -2.65 11.01 -17.85
CA ALA A 122 -1.61 9.99 -17.94
C ALA A 122 -0.22 10.64 -18.07
N VAL A 123 -0.06 11.59 -18.99
CA VAL A 123 1.20 12.31 -19.22
C VAL A 123 1.67 13.05 -17.96
N LYS A 124 0.75 13.72 -17.25
CA LYS A 124 1.06 14.37 -15.96
C LYS A 124 1.56 13.36 -14.92
N LEU A 125 0.94 12.19 -14.83
CA LEU A 125 1.34 11.13 -13.89
C LEU A 125 2.70 10.53 -14.25
N PHE A 126 2.98 10.31 -15.54
CA PHE A 126 4.30 9.87 -15.99
C PHE A 126 5.39 10.89 -15.66
N ALA A 127 5.12 12.18 -15.85
CA ALA A 127 6.07 13.25 -15.52
C ALA A 127 6.37 13.36 -14.01
N VAL A 128 5.49 12.88 -13.13
CA VAL A 128 5.74 12.85 -11.68
C VAL A 128 6.87 11.90 -11.31
N VAL A 129 7.10 10.83 -12.09
CA VAL A 129 8.09 9.79 -11.75
C VAL A 129 9.50 10.38 -11.64
N GLU A 130 9.93 11.15 -12.64
CA GLU A 130 11.23 11.85 -12.61
C GLU A 130 11.37 12.77 -11.39
N ARG A 131 10.32 13.54 -11.07
CA ARG A 131 10.37 14.53 -10.00
C ARG A 131 10.43 13.89 -8.61
N LYS A 132 9.68 12.81 -8.38
CA LYS A 132 9.56 12.17 -7.06
C LYS A 132 10.54 11.05 -6.84
N PHE A 133 11.01 10.39 -7.90
CA PHE A 133 11.85 9.21 -7.84
C PHE A 133 13.08 9.34 -8.74
N PRO A 134 13.91 10.40 -8.59
CA PRO A 134 14.99 10.71 -9.53
C PRO A 134 16.07 9.63 -9.62
N ALA A 135 16.20 8.77 -8.60
CA ALA A 135 17.14 7.64 -8.59
C ALA A 135 16.60 6.38 -9.29
N GLN A 136 15.33 6.36 -9.70
CA GLN A 136 14.68 5.19 -10.31
C GLN A 136 14.74 5.30 -11.84
N GLU A 137 15.96 5.32 -12.39
CA GLU A 137 16.25 5.55 -13.82
C GLU A 137 15.39 4.70 -14.77
N TRP A 138 15.23 3.42 -14.44
CA TRP A 138 14.42 2.51 -15.24
C TRP A 138 12.94 2.95 -15.33
N GLU A 139 12.34 3.34 -14.20
CA GLU A 139 10.95 3.80 -14.18
C GLU A 139 10.80 5.18 -14.82
N ILE A 140 11.82 6.04 -14.76
CA ILE A 140 11.86 7.32 -15.49
C ILE A 140 11.85 7.07 -16.99
N LEU A 141 12.75 6.22 -17.49
CA LEU A 141 12.83 5.84 -18.91
C LEU A 141 11.48 5.29 -19.41
N GLN A 142 10.91 4.33 -18.68
CA GLN A 142 9.65 3.70 -19.04
C GLN A 142 8.48 4.69 -18.99
N SER A 143 8.46 5.62 -18.03
CA SER A 143 7.42 6.65 -17.93
C SER A 143 7.50 7.65 -19.08
N TRP A 144 8.70 8.13 -19.42
CA TRP A 144 8.87 9.02 -20.58
C TRP A 144 8.53 8.33 -21.88
N LYS A 145 8.92 7.06 -22.05
CA LYS A 145 8.55 6.28 -23.23
C LYS A 145 7.02 6.15 -23.34
N SER A 146 6.35 5.81 -22.24
CA SER A 146 4.89 5.69 -22.20
C SER A 146 4.20 7.02 -22.52
N ALA A 147 4.70 8.13 -21.99
CA ALA A 147 4.18 9.47 -22.31
C ALA A 147 4.39 9.82 -23.80
N ALA A 148 5.58 9.57 -24.33
CA ALA A 148 5.93 9.86 -25.73
C ALA A 148 5.05 9.07 -26.70
N ASP A 149 4.94 7.76 -26.49
CA ASP A 149 4.15 6.88 -27.37
C ASP A 149 2.66 7.24 -27.29
N LEU A 150 2.13 7.48 -26.09
CA LEU A 150 0.73 7.87 -25.92
C LEU A 150 0.42 9.21 -26.60
N LEU A 151 1.29 10.20 -26.48
CA LEU A 151 1.14 11.49 -27.17
C LEU A 151 1.23 11.32 -28.69
N TRP A 152 2.13 10.45 -29.16
CA TRP A 152 2.28 10.16 -30.59
C TRP A 152 1.01 9.52 -31.16
N GLU A 153 0.48 8.50 -30.49
CA GLU A 153 -0.77 7.82 -30.85
C GLU A 153 -1.97 8.78 -30.83
N ALA A 154 -1.99 9.71 -29.86
CA ALA A 154 -2.98 10.77 -29.75
C ALA A 154 -2.80 11.91 -30.78
N LYS A 155 -1.95 11.75 -31.80
CA LYS A 155 -1.68 12.73 -32.87
C LYS A 155 -1.13 14.06 -32.34
N ARG A 156 -0.34 14.00 -31.26
CA ARG A 156 0.36 15.15 -30.66
C ARG A 156 1.88 14.98 -30.76
N PRO A 157 2.44 14.90 -31.99
CA PRO A 157 3.85 14.57 -32.19
C PRO A 157 4.80 15.63 -31.64
N VAL A 158 4.41 16.91 -31.63
CA VAL A 158 5.23 18.00 -31.06
C VAL A 158 5.52 17.75 -29.57
N GLU A 159 4.49 17.40 -28.80
CA GLU A 159 4.64 17.09 -27.37
C GLU A 159 5.33 15.74 -27.15
N ALA A 160 5.05 14.74 -27.99
CA ALA A 160 5.73 13.45 -27.94
C ALA A 160 7.26 13.59 -28.13
N LYS A 161 7.68 14.41 -29.10
CA LYS A 161 9.10 14.68 -29.41
C LYS A 161 9.84 15.27 -28.20
N VAL A 162 9.18 15.99 -27.29
CA VAL A 162 9.80 16.44 -26.03
C VAL A 162 10.28 15.25 -25.19
N TYR A 163 9.44 14.23 -25.01
CA TYR A 163 9.81 13.06 -24.22
C TYR A 163 10.82 12.15 -24.93
N TYR A 164 10.68 11.95 -26.25
CA TYR A 164 11.70 11.22 -27.02
C TYR A 164 13.07 11.91 -26.94
N GLN A 165 13.11 13.24 -27.00
CA GLN A 165 14.35 13.99 -26.85
C GLN A 165 14.97 13.76 -25.47
N LYS A 166 14.17 13.81 -24.40
CA LYS A 166 14.65 13.50 -23.03
C LYS A 166 15.25 12.10 -22.93
N ILE A 167 14.61 11.11 -23.55
CA ILE A 167 15.11 9.73 -23.58
C ILE A 167 16.47 9.66 -24.26
N VAL A 168 16.60 10.23 -25.46
CA VAL A 168 17.87 10.22 -26.21
C VAL A 168 18.96 10.96 -25.43
N THR A 169 18.67 12.15 -24.91
CA THR A 169 19.66 12.96 -24.18
C THR A 169 20.17 12.27 -22.92
N ARG A 170 19.31 11.59 -22.16
CA ARG A 170 19.71 10.98 -20.87
C ARG A 170 20.28 9.57 -21.03
N PHE A 171 19.73 8.75 -21.92
CA PHE A 171 19.96 7.30 -21.95
C PHE A 171 20.76 6.80 -23.15
N ASP A 172 21.13 7.65 -24.11
CA ASP A 172 22.01 7.28 -25.24
C ASP A 172 23.47 7.17 -24.82
N GLN A 173 23.77 6.14 -24.01
CA GLN A 173 25.11 5.89 -23.48
C GLN A 173 25.71 4.60 -24.08
N PRO A 174 27.02 4.55 -24.34
CA PRO A 174 27.70 3.38 -24.89
C PRO A 174 27.50 2.10 -24.06
N GLU A 175 27.49 2.23 -22.73
CA GLU A 175 27.35 1.16 -21.74
C GLU A 175 25.90 0.79 -21.44
N ALA A 176 24.92 1.47 -22.04
CA ALA A 176 23.51 1.15 -21.84
C ALA A 176 23.18 -0.29 -22.24
N THR A 177 22.25 -0.91 -21.50
CA THR A 177 21.79 -2.27 -21.79
C THR A 177 21.16 -2.35 -23.18
N ALA A 178 21.10 -3.55 -23.76
CA ALA A 178 20.50 -3.75 -25.08
C ALA A 178 19.03 -3.27 -25.16
N LEU A 179 18.29 -3.42 -24.06
CA LEU A 179 16.91 -2.94 -23.95
C LEU A 179 16.83 -1.41 -23.99
N VAL A 180 17.66 -0.71 -23.20
CA VAL A 180 17.73 0.75 -23.22
C VAL A 180 18.13 1.27 -24.60
N LYS A 181 19.14 0.65 -25.24
CA LYS A 181 19.57 0.98 -26.62
C LYS A 181 18.44 0.84 -27.63
N THR A 182 17.58 -0.16 -27.47
CA THR A 182 16.42 -0.37 -28.34
C THR A 182 15.41 0.78 -28.18
N ILE A 183 15.11 1.18 -26.95
CA ILE A 183 14.20 2.30 -26.66
C ILE A 183 14.77 3.62 -27.20
N VAL A 184 16.07 3.86 -27.00
CA VAL A 184 16.77 5.05 -27.53
C VAL A 184 16.74 5.07 -29.05
N ARG A 185 17.02 3.95 -29.72
CA ARG A 185 16.97 3.86 -31.19
C ARG A 185 15.57 4.17 -31.73
N GLY A 186 14.52 3.64 -31.10
CA GLY A 186 13.13 3.95 -31.44
C GLY A 186 12.81 5.43 -31.26
N SER A 187 13.26 6.02 -30.15
CA SER A 187 13.10 7.46 -29.87
C SER A 187 13.80 8.33 -30.92
N LYS A 188 15.04 7.98 -31.31
CA LYS A 188 15.78 8.64 -32.40
C LYS A 188 15.04 8.56 -33.73
N ALA A 189 14.36 7.44 -34.03
CA ALA A 189 13.58 7.31 -35.25
C ALA A 189 12.39 8.29 -35.27
N ARG A 190 11.61 8.32 -34.18
CA ARG A 190 10.48 9.24 -34.02
C ARG A 190 10.86 10.72 -34.10
N LEU A 191 12.06 11.09 -33.63
CA LEU A 191 12.56 12.47 -33.74
C LEU A 191 12.88 12.89 -35.18
N ARG A 192 13.11 11.94 -36.11
CA ARG A 192 13.38 12.23 -37.52
C ARG A 192 12.13 12.20 -38.40
N GLU A 193 11.02 11.68 -37.89
CA GLU A 193 9.73 11.72 -38.59
C GLU A 193 9.23 13.17 -38.62
N GLU A 194 8.68 13.62 -39.76
CA GLU A 194 8.18 14.98 -39.96
C GLU A 194 6.94 15.27 -39.11
#